data_AF-A0A9P5DXA8-F1
#
_entry.id   AF-A0A9P5DXA8-F1
#
_cell.length_a   1.000
_cell.length_b   1.000
_cell.length_c   1.000
_cell.angle_alpha   90.00
_cell.angle_beta   90.00
_cell.angle_gamma   90.00
#
_symmetry.space_group_name_H-M   'P 1'
#
loop_
_entity.id
_entity.type
_entity.pdbx_description
1 polymer ?
#
loop_
_entity_poly.entity_id
_entity_poly.type
_entity_poly.pdbx_seq_one_letter_code
_entity_poly.pdbx_strand_id
1 'polypeptide(L)'
;MYPVLMRPWLGNMPNLRYFKLGGTRPSRGLYVEWHHIFDAIRDHPNVSGPSPKGLAVEFGHMRSAHWTRMIYRVVICHDSSIATERHTHDTDPDGLNDENYSLEKHFYNELRFKGNHGLRYLLDDLDVDMVESDSEDDEDEEWVESSGEEEH
;
A
#
# COMPACT_ATOMS: atom_id res chain seq x y z
N MET A 1 13.77 -12.99 -8.93
CA MET A 1 12.58 -13.78 -8.56
C MET A 1 11.38 -13.08 -9.17
N TYR A 2 10.53 -13.78 -9.91
CA TYR A 2 9.30 -13.19 -10.44
C TYR A 2 8.27 -13.11 -9.31
N PRO A 3 7.80 -11.92 -8.89
CA PRO A 3 6.90 -11.77 -7.75
C PRO A 3 5.62 -12.61 -7.89
N VAL A 4 5.10 -12.79 -9.12
CA VAL A 4 3.95 -13.65 -9.41
C VAL A 4 4.12 -15.12 -8.93
N LEU A 5 5.36 -15.60 -8.83
CA LEU A 5 5.65 -16.96 -8.35
C LEU A 5 5.65 -17.06 -6.82
N MET A 6 5.56 -15.94 -6.08
CA MET A 6 5.54 -15.94 -4.62
C MET A 6 4.33 -16.66 -4.06
N ARG A 7 3.15 -16.46 -4.66
CA ARG A 7 1.92 -17.07 -4.19
C ARG A 7 1.95 -18.60 -4.22
N PRO A 8 2.27 -19.26 -5.35
CA PRO A 8 2.43 -20.71 -5.35
C PRO A 8 3.63 -21.18 -4.51
N TRP A 9 4.70 -20.39 -4.39
CA TRP A 9 5.87 -20.77 -3.58
C TRP A 9 5.57 -20.78 -2.09
N LEU A 10 5.01 -19.68 -1.55
CA LEU A 10 4.60 -19.57 -0.15
C LEU A 10 3.46 -20.52 0.18
N GLY A 11 2.48 -20.67 -0.72
CA GLY A 11 1.35 -21.60 -0.52
C GLY A 11 1.78 -23.07 -0.34
N ASN A 12 2.91 -23.46 -0.92
CA ASN A 12 3.48 -24.81 -0.78
C ASN A 12 4.36 -25.00 0.47
N MET A 13 4.41 -24.02 1.38
CA MET A 13 5.16 -24.09 2.64
C MET A 13 4.24 -24.03 3.87
N PRO A 14 3.38 -25.05 4.10
CA PRO A 14 2.38 -25.00 5.19
C PRO A 14 2.99 -24.91 6.59
N ASN A 15 4.27 -25.23 6.75
CA ASN A 15 4.98 -25.13 8.04
C ASN A 15 5.78 -23.82 8.17
N LEU A 16 5.71 -22.91 7.20
CA LEU A 16 6.38 -21.62 7.27
C LEU A 16 5.80 -20.78 8.40
N ARG A 17 6.64 -20.45 9.37
CA ARG A 17 6.26 -19.61 10.52
C ARG A 17 6.93 -18.24 10.51
N TYR A 18 7.96 -18.06 9.71
CA TYR A 18 8.71 -16.82 9.61
C TYR A 18 9.06 -16.52 8.16
N PHE A 19 8.67 -15.35 7.68
CA PHE A 19 8.97 -14.85 6.35
C PHE A 19 9.67 -13.50 6.49
N LYS A 20 10.93 -13.43 6.09
CA LYS A 20 11.71 -12.20 6.06
C LYS A 20 12.01 -11.83 4.63
N LEU A 21 11.74 -10.58 4.28
CA LEU A 21 12.16 -10.00 3.03
C LEU A 21 12.90 -8.69 3.33
N GLY A 22 14.15 -8.59 2.88
CA GLY A 22 14.91 -7.37 3.01
C GLY A 22 16.22 -7.39 2.24
N GLY A 23 16.89 -6.24 2.19
CA GLY A 23 18.16 -6.09 1.47
C GLY A 23 18.01 -6.05 -0.05
N THR A 24 16.78 -6.07 -0.57
CA THR A 24 16.51 -5.79 -1.98
C THR A 24 16.71 -4.30 -2.22
N ARG A 25 17.94 -3.88 -2.53
CA ARG A 25 18.13 -2.71 -3.38
C ARG A 25 17.81 -3.18 -4.79
N PRO A 26 16.63 -2.89 -5.36
CA PRO A 26 16.49 -3.07 -6.79
C PRO A 26 17.64 -2.30 -7.44
N SER A 27 18.51 -3.02 -8.16
CA SER A 27 19.42 -2.37 -9.09
C SER A 27 18.55 -1.47 -9.98
N ARG A 28 19.01 -0.24 -10.22
CA ARG A 28 18.27 0.77 -10.99
C ARG A 28 17.52 0.11 -12.17
N GLY A 29 16.18 0.13 -12.13
CA GLY A 29 15.32 -0.43 -13.18
C GLY A 29 14.54 -1.71 -12.86
N LEU A 30 14.72 -2.36 -11.70
CA LEU A 30 13.87 -3.49 -11.30
C LEU A 30 12.70 -3.03 -10.42
N TYR A 31 11.52 -2.86 -11.02
CA TYR A 31 10.28 -2.69 -10.30
C TYR A 31 9.86 -4.05 -9.69
N VAL A 32 9.56 -4.08 -8.39
CA VAL A 32 9.04 -5.28 -7.72
C VAL A 32 7.54 -5.08 -7.57
N GLU A 33 6.75 -5.97 -8.16
CA GLU A 33 5.29 -6.01 -7.97
C GLU A 33 4.96 -6.52 -6.56
N TRP A 34 5.04 -5.63 -5.57
CA TRP A 34 4.85 -5.94 -4.15
C TRP A 34 3.51 -6.56 -3.82
N HIS A 35 2.46 -6.20 -4.57
CA HIS A 35 1.12 -6.74 -4.38
C HIS A 35 1.09 -8.28 -4.45
N HIS A 36 1.89 -8.90 -5.32
CA HIS A 36 1.96 -10.36 -5.40
C HIS A 36 2.55 -11.00 -4.15
N ILE A 37 3.51 -10.33 -3.50
CA ILE A 37 4.10 -10.79 -2.23
C ILE A 37 3.05 -10.65 -1.13
N PHE A 38 2.34 -9.52 -1.10
CA PHE A 38 1.36 -9.25 -0.06
C PHE A 38 0.13 -10.16 -0.17
N ASP A 39 -0.37 -10.40 -1.38
CA ASP A 39 -1.41 -11.39 -1.65
C ASP A 39 -0.98 -12.80 -1.19
N ALA A 40 0.27 -13.18 -1.47
CA ALA A 40 0.80 -14.49 -1.08
C ALA A 40 0.88 -14.68 0.44
N ILE A 41 1.19 -13.61 1.19
CA ILE A 41 1.19 -13.61 2.65
C ILE A 41 -0.23 -13.67 3.19
N ARG A 42 -1.12 -12.81 2.69
CA ARG A 42 -2.55 -12.79 3.07
C ARG A 42 -3.17 -14.17 2.92
N ASP A 43 -2.92 -14.82 1.79
CA ASP A 43 -3.55 -16.09 1.42
C ASP A 43 -2.82 -17.32 1.97
N HIS A 44 -1.77 -17.13 2.77
CA HIS A 44 -0.98 -18.22 3.31
C HIS A 44 -1.81 -19.05 4.32
N PRO A 45 -1.72 -20.39 4.34
CA PRO A 45 -2.52 -21.23 5.24
C PRO A 45 -2.35 -20.92 6.74
N ASN A 46 -1.16 -20.44 7.15
CA ASN A 46 -0.94 -20.02 8.55
C ASN A 46 -1.53 -18.64 8.89
N VAL A 47 -2.04 -17.89 7.90
CA VAL A 47 -2.71 -16.59 8.09
C VAL A 47 -4.22 -16.75 7.99
N SER A 48 -4.72 -17.27 6.86
CA SER A 48 -6.15 -17.32 6.52
C SER A 48 -6.72 -18.73 6.40
N GLY A 49 -5.94 -19.77 6.73
CA GLY A 49 -6.38 -21.16 6.65
C GLY A 49 -7.35 -21.55 7.77
N PRO A 50 -7.95 -22.74 7.70
CA PRO A 50 -8.94 -23.20 8.68
C PRO A 50 -8.36 -23.51 10.07
N SER A 51 -7.04 -23.69 10.17
CA SER A 51 -6.31 -23.87 11.43
C SER A 51 -5.00 -23.06 11.34
N PRO A 52 -5.09 -21.72 11.44
CA PRO A 52 -3.95 -20.87 11.24
C PRO A 52 -2.99 -20.96 12.44
N LYS A 53 -1.70 -20.82 12.18
CA LYS A 53 -0.62 -20.89 13.20
C LYS A 53 0.08 -19.54 13.41
N GLY A 54 -0.36 -18.51 12.70
CA GLY A 54 0.33 -17.24 12.55
C GLY A 54 1.53 -17.35 11.61
N LEU A 55 1.78 -16.27 10.87
CA LEU A 55 2.99 -16.07 10.08
C LEU A 55 3.70 -14.82 10.59
N ALA A 56 4.90 -15.00 11.18
CA ALA A 56 5.75 -13.87 11.53
C ALA A 56 6.36 -13.30 10.25
N VAL A 57 6.11 -12.02 9.98
CA VAL A 57 6.61 -11.33 8.79
C VAL A 57 7.56 -10.22 9.22
N GLU A 58 8.68 -10.12 8.50
CA GLU A 58 9.64 -9.03 8.66
C GLU A 58 9.98 -8.44 7.30
N PHE A 59 9.56 -7.20 7.07
CA PHE A 59 9.98 -6.41 5.94
C PHE A 59 11.06 -5.42 6.37
N GLY A 60 12.26 -5.60 5.84
CA GLY A 60 13.40 -4.74 6.11
C GLY A 60 13.82 -3.97 4.87
N HIS A 61 13.74 -2.63 4.91
CA HIS A 61 14.16 -1.76 3.80
C HIS A 61 13.26 -1.88 2.56
N MET A 62 11.95 -1.95 2.74
CA MET A 62 11.05 -1.59 1.64
C MET A 62 11.20 -0.09 1.39
N ARG A 63 11.36 0.28 0.13
CA ARG A 63 11.46 1.68 -0.27
C ARG A 63 10.05 2.20 -0.45
N SER A 64 9.65 3.17 0.36
CA SER A 64 8.40 3.89 0.10
C SER A 64 8.58 4.97 -0.98
N ALA A 65 7.48 5.53 -1.50
CA ALA A 65 7.50 6.65 -2.44
C ALA A 65 8.36 7.84 -1.97
N HIS A 66 8.41 8.08 -0.65
CA HIS A 66 9.26 9.12 -0.04
C HIS A 66 10.70 8.70 0.24
N TRP A 67 11.15 7.55 -0.27
CA TRP A 67 12.43 6.94 0.09
C TRP A 67 12.57 6.68 1.60
N THR A 68 11.46 6.60 2.33
CA THR A 68 11.48 6.24 3.74
C THR A 68 11.71 4.74 3.85
N ARG A 69 12.54 4.36 4.83
CA ARG A 69 12.81 2.96 5.14
C ARG A 69 11.67 2.43 6.01
N MET A 70 10.76 1.67 5.41
CA MET A 70 9.76 0.96 6.20
C MET A 70 10.42 -0.25 6.90
N ILE A 71 10.15 -0.37 8.20
CA ILE A 71 10.45 -1.57 9.00
C ILE A 71 9.12 -2.08 9.54
N TYR A 72 8.70 -3.24 9.07
CA TYR A 72 7.46 -3.88 9.53
C TYR A 72 7.80 -5.26 10.09
N ARG A 73 7.40 -5.52 11.35
CA ARG A 73 7.69 -6.78 12.03
C ARG A 73 6.55 -7.17 12.95
N VAL A 74 5.73 -8.13 12.52
CA VAL A 74 4.55 -8.59 13.28
C VAL A 74 4.27 -10.07 13.02
N VAL A 75 3.37 -10.66 13.80
CA VAL A 75 2.69 -11.92 13.49
C VAL A 75 1.34 -11.62 12.86
N ILE A 76 1.14 -12.07 11.63
CA ILE A 76 -0.13 -11.92 10.90
C ILE A 76 -0.94 -13.20 11.06
N CYS A 77 -2.21 -13.08 11.47
CA CYS A 77 -3.14 -14.19 11.59
C CYS A 77 -4.59 -13.67 11.62
N HIS A 78 -5.53 -14.29 10.90
CA HIS A 78 -6.95 -13.90 11.02
C HIS A 78 -7.58 -14.32 12.36
N ASP A 79 -6.93 -15.22 13.10
CA ASP A 79 -7.22 -15.47 14.51
C ASP A 79 -6.52 -14.42 15.39
N SER A 80 -7.31 -13.53 16.00
CA SER A 80 -6.82 -12.43 16.84
C SER A 80 -6.15 -12.89 18.13
N SER A 81 -6.34 -14.14 18.58
CA SER A 81 -5.63 -14.69 19.73
C SER A 81 -4.16 -15.04 19.42
N ILE A 82 -3.81 -15.12 18.13
CA ILE A 82 -2.46 -15.43 17.63
C ILE A 82 -1.79 -14.17 17.07
N ALA A 83 -2.57 -13.30 16.43
CA ALA A 83 -2.08 -12.10 15.79
C ALA A 83 -1.37 -11.15 16.76
N THR A 84 -0.37 -10.43 16.26
CA THR A 84 0.11 -9.23 16.95
C THR A 84 -0.98 -8.18 16.93
N GLU A 85 -1.05 -7.38 18.00
CA GLU A 85 -1.97 -6.25 18.09
C GLU A 85 -1.77 -5.32 16.87
N ARG A 86 -2.90 -4.91 16.29
CA ARG A 86 -2.93 -4.12 15.05
C ARG A 86 -2.72 -2.65 15.36
N HIS A 87 -2.14 -1.93 14.40
CA HIS A 87 -2.05 -0.49 14.47
C HIS A 87 -3.49 0.06 14.41
N THR A 88 -3.89 0.80 15.44
CA THR A 88 -5.15 1.54 15.43
C THR A 88 -5.02 2.70 14.48
N HIS A 89 -6.10 2.98 13.74
CA HIS A 89 -6.23 4.14 12.86
C HIS A 89 -5.81 5.39 13.64
N ASP A 90 -4.58 5.87 13.42
CA ASP A 90 -4.24 7.24 13.79
C ASP A 90 -5.14 8.14 12.92
N THR A 91 -5.58 9.27 13.45
CA THR A 91 -6.69 10.13 12.99
C THR A 91 -6.75 10.58 11.52
N ASP A 92 -5.93 10.02 10.63
CA ASP A 92 -5.89 10.22 9.18
C ASP A 92 -6.98 9.38 8.46
N PRO A 93 -8.10 10.00 8.04
CA PRO A 93 -9.25 9.32 7.43
C PRO A 93 -8.91 8.54 6.15
N ASP A 94 -7.81 8.86 5.48
CA ASP A 94 -7.38 8.18 4.25
C ASP A 94 -6.30 7.11 4.50
N GLY A 95 -5.78 7.01 5.74
CA GLY A 95 -4.71 6.08 6.10
C GLY A 95 -3.43 6.24 5.28
N LEU A 96 -3.26 7.39 4.62
CA LEU A 96 -2.16 7.70 3.70
C LEU A 96 -0.84 7.87 4.45
N ASN A 97 -0.89 8.33 5.71
CA ASN A 97 0.30 8.61 6.51
C ASN A 97 0.75 7.43 7.41
N ASP A 98 -0.07 6.39 7.59
CA ASP A 98 0.33 5.20 8.34
C ASP A 98 0.60 4.01 7.40
N GLU A 99 1.89 3.85 7.08
CA GLU A 99 2.43 2.79 6.22
C GLU A 99 2.02 1.38 6.72
N ASN A 100 1.97 1.18 8.04
CA ASN A 100 1.64 -0.11 8.65
C ASN A 100 0.14 -0.38 8.63
N TYR A 101 -0.67 0.64 8.91
CA TYR A 101 -2.14 0.54 8.89
C TYR A 101 -2.65 0.08 7.52
N SER A 102 -2.18 0.75 6.46
CA SER A 102 -2.54 0.40 5.08
C SER A 102 -2.11 -1.03 4.72
N LEU A 103 -0.93 -1.44 5.14
CA LEU A 103 -0.44 -2.80 4.92
C LEU A 103 -1.28 -3.86 5.68
N GLU A 104 -1.67 -3.57 6.92
CA GLU A 104 -2.52 -4.44 7.73
C GLU A 104 -3.91 -4.60 7.12
N LYS A 105 -4.55 -3.52 6.65
CA LYS A 105 -5.84 -3.61 5.94
C LYS A 105 -5.81 -4.60 4.79
N HIS A 106 -4.69 -4.68 4.07
CA HIS A 106 -4.50 -5.67 3.02
C HIS A 106 -4.39 -7.09 3.56
N PHE A 107 -3.55 -7.33 4.58
CA PHE A 107 -3.35 -8.67 5.15
C PHE A 107 -4.58 -9.26 5.85
N TYR A 108 -5.43 -8.41 6.41
CA TYR A 108 -6.69 -8.82 7.05
C TYR A 108 -7.87 -8.84 6.06
N ASN A 109 -7.60 -8.70 4.76
CA ASN A 109 -8.58 -8.77 3.68
C ASN A 109 -9.72 -7.72 3.80
N GLU A 110 -9.42 -6.59 4.46
CA GLU A 110 -10.36 -5.46 4.59
C GLU A 110 -10.32 -4.56 3.36
N LEU A 111 -9.15 -4.38 2.76
CA LEU A 111 -8.96 -3.65 1.52
C LEU A 111 -8.13 -4.46 0.52
N ARG A 112 -8.67 -4.62 -0.69
CA ARG A 112 -7.88 -5.18 -1.81
C ARG A 112 -6.81 -4.19 -2.23
N PHE A 113 -5.71 -4.70 -2.76
CA PHE A 113 -4.57 -3.88 -3.21
C PHE A 113 -5.00 -2.71 -4.11
N LYS A 114 -5.81 -2.97 -5.15
CA LYS A 114 -6.27 -1.96 -6.11
C LYS A 114 -6.97 -0.76 -5.46
N GLY A 115 -7.73 -0.99 -4.37
CA GLY A 115 -8.47 0.04 -3.63
C GLY A 115 -7.77 0.51 -2.36
N ASN A 116 -6.54 0.08 -2.10
CA ASN A 116 -5.78 0.46 -0.93
C ASN A 116 -4.84 1.61 -1.29
N HIS A 117 -5.38 2.83 -1.32
CA HIS A 117 -4.66 4.03 -1.79
C HIS A 117 -3.40 4.31 -0.96
N GLY A 118 -3.45 4.16 0.37
CA GLY A 118 -2.26 4.33 1.22
C GLY A 118 -1.17 3.30 0.94
N LEU A 119 -1.53 2.04 0.71
CA LEU A 119 -0.55 1.01 0.34
C LEU A 119 0.02 1.21 -1.08
N ARG A 120 -0.80 1.68 -2.04
CA ARG A 120 -0.32 2.00 -3.40
C ARG A 120 0.58 3.22 -3.40
N TYR A 121 0.21 4.25 -2.64
CA TYR A 121 1.05 5.43 -2.38
C TYR A 121 2.39 5.03 -1.77
N LEU A 122 2.37 4.18 -0.74
CA LEU A 122 3.60 3.64 -0.13
C LEU A 122 4.52 3.04 -1.17
N LEU A 123 4.00 2.26 -2.11
CA LEU A 123 4.81 1.49 -3.06
C LEU A 123 5.22 2.25 -4.32
N ASP A 124 4.89 3.54 -4.44
CA ASP A 124 5.08 4.30 -5.68
C ASP A 124 4.34 3.62 -6.86
N ASP A 125 3.14 3.11 -6.57
CA ASP A 125 2.23 2.38 -7.49
C ASP A 125 0.93 3.17 -7.76
N LEU A 126 0.98 4.48 -7.55
CA LEU A 126 -0.07 5.36 -8.04
C LEU A 126 0.17 5.58 -9.53
N ASP A 127 -0.69 4.99 -10.36
CA ASP A 127 -0.89 5.51 -11.71
C ASP A 127 -1.22 7.00 -11.54
N VAL A 128 -0.34 7.85 -12.07
CA VAL A 128 -0.45 9.32 -12.01
C VAL A 128 -1.75 9.81 -12.68
N ASP A 129 -2.44 8.92 -13.41
CA ASP A 129 -3.73 9.18 -14.07
C ASP A 129 -4.95 9.15 -13.13
N MET A 130 -4.80 8.88 -11.82
CA MET A 130 -5.90 8.98 -10.85
C MET A 130 -5.83 10.20 -9.92
N VAL A 131 -5.00 11.19 -10.24
CA VAL A 131 -5.34 12.54 -9.82
C VAL A 131 -6.46 12.96 -10.76
N GLU A 132 -7.71 12.74 -10.36
CA GLU A 132 -8.79 13.59 -10.86
C GLU A 132 -8.39 15.01 -10.43
N SER A 133 -7.66 15.69 -11.30
CA SER A 133 -7.66 17.13 -11.33
C SER A 133 -9.11 17.51 -11.57
N ASP A 134 -9.85 17.74 -10.49
CA ASP A 134 -10.85 18.80 -10.48
C ASP A 134 -10.08 20.13 -10.66
N SER A 135 -9.45 20.30 -11.82
CA SER A 135 -9.22 21.61 -12.39
C SER A 135 -10.53 21.98 -13.06
N GLU A 136 -11.47 22.48 -12.26
CA GLU A 136 -12.46 23.44 -12.77
C GLU A 136 -11.68 24.70 -13.18
N ASP A 137 -11.00 24.61 -14.33
CA ASP A 137 -10.65 25.77 -15.16
C ASP A 137 -11.95 26.23 -15.81
N ASP A 138 -12.71 27.08 -15.12
CA ASP A 138 -13.59 28.03 -15.79
C ASP A 138 -12.86 29.38 -15.81
N GLU A 139 -12.11 29.56 -16.89
CA GLU A 139 -11.61 30.84 -17.38
C GLU A 139 -12.78 31.75 -17.74
N ASP A 140 -13.18 32.67 -16.86
CA ASP A 140 -13.98 33.84 -17.25
C ASP A 140 -13.12 35.10 -17.17
N GLU A 141 -12.22 35.26 -18.15
CA GLU A 141 -11.68 36.57 -18.53
C GLU A 141 -12.75 37.37 -19.30
N GLU A 142 -13.61 38.10 -18.60
CA GLU A 142 -14.47 39.10 -19.25
C GLU A 142 -13.74 40.45 -19.37
N TRP A 143 -13.04 40.64 -20.49
CA TRP A 143 -12.65 41.97 -21.00
C TRP A 143 -13.84 42.64 -21.67
N VAL A 144 -14.44 43.68 -21.06
CA VAL A 144 -15.23 44.66 -21.83
C VAL A 144 -15.00 46.10 -21.34
N GLU A 145 -14.18 46.78 -22.14
CA GLU A 145 -14.23 48.18 -22.60
C GLU A 145 -14.43 49.34 -21.61
N SER A 146 -13.33 50.05 -21.38
CA SER A 146 -13.31 51.44 -20.96
C SER A 146 -13.92 52.32 -22.05
N SER A 147 -15.13 52.85 -21.80
CA SER A 147 -15.69 53.97 -22.56
C SER A 147 -15.56 55.22 -21.70
N GLY A 148 -14.63 56.09 -22.09
CA GLY A 148 -14.56 57.46 -21.60
C GLY A 148 -15.70 58.28 -22.21
N GLU A 149 -16.43 58.99 -21.36
CA GLU A 149 -17.19 60.18 -21.75
C GLU A 149 -16.56 61.36 -21.00
N GLU A 150 -15.67 62.07 -21.70
CA GLU A 150 -15.51 63.51 -21.51
C GLU A 150 -16.70 64.17 -22.22
N GLU A 151 -17.48 65.00 -21.53
CA GLU A 151 -18.07 66.19 -22.13
C GLU A 151 -18.52 67.23 -21.07
N HIS A 152 -17.81 68.36 -21.11
CA HIS A 152 -18.16 69.75 -20.75
C HIS A 152 -18.39 70.19 -19.29
#